data_AF-A0A2E1WX97-F1
#
_entry.id   AF-A0A2E1WX97-F1
#
_cell.length_a   1.000
_cell.length_b   1.000
_cell.length_c   1.000
_cell.angle_alpha   90.00
_cell.angle_beta   90.00
_cell.angle_gamma   90.00
#
_symmetry.space_group_name_H-M   'P 1'
#
loop_
_entity.id
_entity.type
_entity.pdbx_description
1 polymer ?
#
loop_
_entity_poly.entity_id
_entity_poly.type
_entity_poly.pdbx_seq_one_letter_code
_entity_poly.pdbx_strand_id
1 'polypeptide(L)'
;MQDCNGNWGGTDLYDCAGVCGGAAIDDECGVCGGDNSSCADCAGVVNGDATEDQCGVCDANPDNDCTQDCAGNWGGDAITDDCGICGGDNASCADCAGVANGDATEDQCGVCDANPDNNCTQDCAGTWGGDAITDDCGVCGGDNSSCADCAGVANGNSYIDGCGVCNDNFYDDCAQDCTGTWGGDALEDQCGICNGDGLSCVADLSLINFNSAGSIEIWYYAPSPIAGFQFDITGLQLESAAGGLAQDNGFYVEVSNAGRVIGFSLSGGLIPAGSGLLTTLYFNQITAPITLIDTDAVLVYPGGSDQFIVNLESSINHGQPDCLGVYYGGAFLNACDVCVEEGTIIDEDGDGEDDCWLDADEIPDIFTLSQNYPNPFNPVSFIDYALPNSDYLTMNIIDIQGRILKNIFYEKYHSVGKYTQKINGTDLKSGIYFIQLISSNNILSKKIIVLK
;
A
#
# COMPACT_ATOMS: atom_id res chain seq x y z
N MET A 1 -66.70 -45.01 145.72
CA MET A 1 -66.65 -43.70 145.04
C MET A 1 -68.02 -43.07 145.17
N GLN A 2 -68.08 -41.77 145.48
CA GLN A 2 -69.29 -40.99 145.28
C GLN A 2 -69.43 -40.67 143.78
N ASP A 3 -70.66 -40.60 143.29
CA ASP A 3 -70.94 -40.03 141.96
C ASP A 3 -70.68 -38.52 141.94
N CYS A 4 -70.84 -37.87 140.78
CA CYS A 4 -70.60 -36.42 140.67
C CYS A 4 -71.60 -35.56 141.50
N ASN A 5 -72.66 -36.16 142.06
CA ASN A 5 -73.61 -35.55 142.99
C ASN A 5 -73.30 -35.83 144.48
N GLY A 6 -72.20 -36.52 144.79
CA GLY A 6 -71.76 -36.77 146.17
C GLY A 6 -72.46 -37.95 146.86
N ASN A 7 -73.22 -38.78 146.14
CA ASN A 7 -73.89 -39.97 146.71
C ASN A 7 -73.01 -41.21 146.60
N TRP A 8 -72.82 -41.91 147.73
CA TRP A 8 -72.07 -43.17 147.76
C TRP A 8 -72.87 -44.28 147.08
N GLY A 9 -72.44 -44.68 145.88
CA GLY A 9 -73.03 -45.77 145.09
C GLY A 9 -73.92 -45.35 143.92
N GLY A 10 -74.01 -44.06 143.57
CA GLY A 10 -74.72 -43.62 142.37
C GLY A 10 -73.88 -43.65 141.09
N THR A 11 -74.50 -43.36 139.93
CA THR A 11 -73.91 -43.53 138.58
C THR A 11 -73.80 -42.24 137.76
N ASP A 12 -74.12 -41.08 138.34
CA ASP A 12 -74.12 -39.82 137.59
C ASP A 12 -72.68 -39.38 137.23
N LEU A 13 -72.46 -39.03 135.96
CA LEU A 13 -71.21 -38.51 135.40
C LEU A 13 -71.43 -37.11 134.77
N TYR A 14 -70.34 -36.34 134.62
CA TYR A 14 -70.36 -35.06 133.91
C TYR A 14 -70.51 -35.28 132.39
N ASP A 15 -71.34 -34.48 131.73
CA ASP A 15 -71.43 -34.42 130.26
C ASP A 15 -70.29 -33.59 129.63
N CYS A 16 -70.22 -33.48 128.29
CA CYS A 16 -69.11 -32.75 127.63
C CYS A 16 -69.05 -31.25 127.99
N ALA A 17 -70.15 -30.69 128.51
CA ALA A 17 -70.21 -29.32 129.00
C ALA A 17 -69.86 -29.20 130.50
N GLY A 18 -69.49 -30.32 131.14
CA GLY A 18 -69.10 -30.35 132.55
C GLY A 18 -70.27 -30.29 133.53
N VAL A 19 -71.48 -30.69 133.14
CA VAL A 19 -72.67 -30.72 134.00
C VAL A 19 -72.96 -32.14 134.49
N CYS A 20 -73.06 -32.33 135.82
CA CYS A 20 -73.31 -33.64 136.42
C CYS A 20 -74.73 -34.13 136.11
N GLY A 21 -74.85 -35.26 135.42
CA GLY A 21 -76.13 -35.81 134.95
C GLY A 21 -76.70 -35.13 133.70
N GLY A 22 -75.89 -34.32 132.99
CA GLY A 22 -76.27 -33.66 131.73
C GLY A 22 -76.26 -34.62 130.52
N ALA A 23 -76.76 -34.14 129.37
CA ALA A 23 -76.93 -34.94 128.15
C ALA A 23 -76.13 -34.40 126.94
N ALA A 24 -75.28 -33.38 127.12
CA ALA A 24 -74.49 -32.84 126.02
C ALA A 24 -73.37 -33.80 125.59
N ILE A 25 -73.20 -33.96 124.27
CA ILE A 25 -72.19 -34.81 123.64
C ILE A 25 -71.42 -33.98 122.63
N ASP A 26 -70.14 -34.27 122.46
CA ASP A 26 -69.33 -33.70 121.38
C ASP A 26 -69.92 -34.11 120.03
N ASP A 27 -69.95 -33.16 119.10
CA ASP A 27 -70.25 -33.44 117.69
C ASP A 27 -69.08 -34.18 117.02
N GLU A 28 -69.22 -34.54 115.74
CA GLU A 28 -68.20 -35.32 115.02
C GLU A 28 -66.93 -34.51 114.70
N CYS A 29 -66.96 -33.18 114.87
CA CYS A 29 -65.79 -32.32 114.85
C CYS A 29 -65.11 -32.19 116.23
N GLY A 30 -65.65 -32.83 117.28
CA GLY A 30 -65.14 -32.76 118.64
C GLY A 30 -65.55 -31.49 119.40
N VAL A 31 -66.63 -30.83 118.98
CA VAL A 31 -67.16 -29.62 119.61
C VAL A 31 -68.41 -29.96 120.43
N CYS A 32 -68.35 -29.73 121.74
CA CYS A 32 -69.47 -30.00 122.65
C CYS A 32 -70.73 -29.18 122.26
N GLY A 33 -71.79 -29.87 121.82
CA GLY A 33 -73.05 -29.26 121.37
C GLY A 33 -72.99 -28.56 120.00
N GLY A 34 -71.98 -28.86 119.16
CA GLY A 34 -71.83 -28.33 117.81
C GLY A 34 -72.77 -28.94 116.75
N ASP A 35 -72.77 -28.36 115.54
CA ASP A 35 -73.60 -28.76 114.39
C ASP A 35 -72.79 -29.35 113.20
N ASN A 36 -71.54 -29.76 113.46
CA ASN A 36 -70.58 -30.28 112.48
C ASN A 36 -70.10 -29.32 111.36
N SER A 37 -70.45 -28.03 111.39
CA SER A 37 -70.07 -27.10 110.32
C SER A 37 -68.57 -26.75 110.29
N SER A 38 -67.88 -26.79 111.43
CA SER A 38 -66.50 -26.28 111.56
C SER A 38 -65.42 -27.15 110.91
N CYS A 39 -65.74 -28.40 110.56
CA CYS A 39 -64.82 -29.32 109.90
C CYS A 39 -65.39 -29.88 108.58
N ALA A 40 -66.41 -29.24 108.01
CA ALA A 40 -66.96 -29.60 106.72
C ALA A 40 -66.04 -29.12 105.57
N ASP A 41 -65.88 -29.95 104.54
CA ASP A 41 -65.19 -29.59 103.29
C ASP A 41 -66.03 -28.62 102.43
N CYS A 42 -65.53 -28.21 101.26
CA CYS A 42 -66.26 -27.25 100.40
C CYS A 42 -67.61 -27.79 99.89
N ALA A 43 -67.85 -29.11 99.96
CA ALA A 43 -69.10 -29.78 99.58
C ALA A 43 -70.05 -29.96 100.79
N GLY A 44 -69.64 -29.51 101.98
CA GLY A 44 -70.42 -29.60 103.22
C GLY A 44 -70.29 -30.95 103.94
N VAL A 45 -69.28 -31.77 103.60
CA VAL A 45 -69.05 -33.09 104.23
C VAL A 45 -68.06 -32.96 105.38
N VAL A 46 -68.51 -33.36 106.57
CA VAL A 46 -67.75 -33.34 107.83
C VAL A 46 -66.50 -34.22 107.71
N ASN A 47 -65.31 -33.63 107.89
CA ASN A 47 -63.99 -34.22 107.65
C ASN A 47 -63.77 -34.75 106.21
N GLY A 48 -64.46 -34.18 105.22
CA GLY A 48 -64.22 -34.46 103.80
C GLY A 48 -62.91 -33.84 103.28
N ASP A 49 -62.48 -34.29 102.10
CA ASP A 49 -61.22 -33.89 101.45
C ASP A 49 -61.43 -32.98 100.23
N ALA A 50 -62.66 -32.58 99.91
CA ALA A 50 -62.94 -31.71 98.77
C ALA A 50 -62.45 -30.26 99.02
N THR A 51 -61.78 -29.67 98.02
CA THR A 51 -61.31 -28.29 98.04
C THR A 51 -61.82 -27.53 96.82
N GLU A 52 -62.10 -26.24 96.97
CA GLU A 52 -62.52 -25.37 95.86
C GLU A 52 -61.29 -24.97 95.02
N ASP A 53 -61.32 -25.28 93.73
CA ASP A 53 -60.28 -24.91 92.78
C ASP A 53 -60.34 -23.40 92.39
N GLN A 54 -59.38 -22.92 91.60
CA GLN A 54 -59.31 -21.50 91.22
C GLN A 54 -60.36 -21.08 90.18
N CYS A 55 -61.23 -22.00 89.76
CA CYS A 55 -62.41 -21.78 88.93
C CYS A 55 -63.74 -21.95 89.72
N GLY A 56 -63.66 -22.18 91.03
CA GLY A 56 -64.84 -22.31 91.91
C GLY A 56 -65.50 -23.69 91.87
N VAL A 57 -64.82 -24.73 91.36
CA VAL A 57 -65.29 -26.11 91.39
C VAL A 57 -64.79 -26.77 92.66
N CYS A 58 -65.72 -27.33 93.44
CA CYS A 58 -65.42 -28.03 94.67
C CYS A 58 -65.43 -29.55 94.44
N ASP A 59 -64.25 -30.16 94.41
CA ASP A 59 -64.10 -31.62 94.43
C ASP A 59 -62.72 -32.03 95.01
N ALA A 60 -62.42 -33.33 94.99
CA ALA A 60 -61.17 -33.90 95.53
C ALA A 60 -60.21 -34.40 94.41
N ASN A 61 -60.46 -34.03 93.15
CA ASN A 61 -59.76 -34.55 91.99
C ASN A 61 -58.81 -33.50 91.37
N PRO A 62 -57.53 -33.44 91.78
CA PRO A 62 -56.59 -32.44 91.26
C PRO A 62 -56.32 -32.52 89.74
N ASP A 63 -56.73 -33.60 89.07
CA ASP A 63 -56.54 -33.75 87.62
C ASP A 63 -57.53 -32.93 86.79
N ASN A 64 -58.66 -32.48 87.36
CA ASN A 64 -59.64 -31.63 86.68
C ASN A 64 -59.56 -30.16 87.09
N ASP A 65 -58.63 -29.81 87.99
CA ASP A 65 -58.33 -28.43 88.37
C ASP A 65 -58.04 -27.61 87.11
N CYS A 66 -58.74 -26.50 86.95
CA CYS A 66 -58.53 -25.64 85.81
C CYS A 66 -57.11 -25.03 85.81
N THR A 67 -56.57 -24.78 84.61
CA THR A 67 -55.27 -24.09 84.43
C THR A 67 -55.45 -22.71 83.85
N GLN A 68 -54.43 -21.85 83.97
CA GLN A 68 -54.44 -20.53 83.32
C GLN A 68 -54.20 -20.65 81.83
N ASP A 69 -54.96 -19.90 81.05
CA ASP A 69 -54.67 -19.61 79.65
C ASP A 69 -53.44 -18.69 79.51
N CYS A 70 -52.99 -18.43 78.28
CA CYS A 70 -51.81 -17.59 78.07
C CYS A 70 -51.99 -16.11 78.47
N ALA A 71 -53.22 -15.67 78.76
CA ALA A 71 -53.55 -14.32 79.24
C ALA A 71 -53.67 -14.27 80.77
N GLY A 72 -53.45 -15.40 81.46
CA GLY A 72 -53.52 -15.51 82.91
C GLY A 72 -54.92 -15.73 83.46
N ASN A 73 -55.91 -16.08 82.63
CA ASN A 73 -57.28 -16.38 83.07
C ASN A 73 -57.43 -17.87 83.38
N TRP A 74 -57.87 -18.18 84.59
CA TRP A 74 -58.19 -19.55 85.00
C TRP A 74 -59.40 -20.09 84.20
N GLY A 75 -59.22 -21.24 83.53
CA GLY A 75 -60.26 -21.87 82.70
C GLY A 75 -60.52 -21.20 81.35
N GLY A 76 -59.63 -20.32 80.87
CA GLY A 76 -59.74 -19.69 79.55
C GLY A 76 -59.19 -20.55 78.41
N ASP A 77 -59.56 -20.20 77.17
CA ASP A 77 -59.18 -20.93 75.94
C ASP A 77 -58.08 -20.22 75.13
N ALA A 78 -57.48 -19.14 75.64
CA ALA A 78 -56.47 -18.38 74.90
C ALA A 78 -55.15 -19.16 74.79
N ILE A 79 -54.63 -19.28 73.56
CA ILE A 79 -53.38 -19.99 73.25
C ILE A 79 -52.41 -19.00 72.60
N THR A 80 -51.11 -19.21 72.83
CA THR A 80 -50.06 -18.49 72.11
C THR A 80 -50.02 -18.92 70.65
N ASP A 81 -49.98 -17.95 69.75
CA ASP A 81 -49.72 -18.19 68.33
C ASP A 81 -48.24 -18.62 68.11
N ASP A 82 -47.88 -18.95 66.87
CA ASP A 82 -46.53 -19.41 66.53
C ASP A 82 -45.47 -18.30 66.69
N CYS A 83 -45.90 -17.03 66.82
CA CYS A 83 -45.06 -15.89 67.14
C CYS A 83 -44.86 -15.69 68.66
N GLY A 84 -45.50 -16.54 69.48
CA GLY A 84 -45.47 -16.44 70.94
C GLY A 84 -46.40 -15.37 71.51
N ILE A 85 -47.36 -14.85 70.73
CA ILE A 85 -48.33 -13.85 71.16
C ILE A 85 -49.62 -14.55 71.60
N CYS A 86 -50.07 -14.27 72.82
CA CYS A 86 -51.33 -14.81 73.33
C CYS A 86 -52.53 -14.26 72.55
N GLY A 87 -53.32 -15.15 71.93
CA GLY A 87 -54.47 -14.77 71.09
C GLY A 87 -54.09 -14.09 69.78
N GLY A 88 -52.84 -14.22 69.33
CA GLY A 88 -52.35 -13.69 68.06
C GLY A 88 -52.84 -14.47 66.84
N ASP A 89 -52.62 -13.91 65.65
CA ASP A 89 -53.04 -14.43 64.35
C ASP A 89 -51.87 -14.78 63.44
N ASN A 90 -50.67 -15.00 64.00
CA ASN A 90 -49.44 -15.35 63.28
C ASN A 90 -48.87 -14.25 62.36
N ALA A 91 -49.48 -13.06 62.28
CA ALA A 91 -49.06 -12.03 61.34
C ALA A 91 -47.75 -11.31 61.74
N SER A 92 -47.47 -11.19 63.04
CA SER A 92 -46.35 -10.38 63.53
C SER A 92 -44.95 -10.95 63.22
N CYS A 93 -44.87 -12.25 62.97
CA CYS A 93 -43.63 -12.95 62.61
C CYS A 93 -43.76 -13.67 61.25
N ALA A 94 -44.78 -13.30 60.47
CA ALA A 94 -44.94 -13.84 59.13
C ALA A 94 -43.82 -13.35 58.20
N ASP A 95 -43.32 -14.25 57.37
CA ASP A 95 -42.48 -13.93 56.24
C ASP A 95 -43.27 -13.20 55.14
N CYS A 96 -42.63 -12.82 54.04
CA CYS A 96 -43.32 -12.09 52.97
C CYS A 96 -44.45 -12.91 52.29
N ALA A 97 -44.48 -14.23 52.48
CA ALA A 97 -45.50 -15.13 51.93
C ALA A 97 -46.66 -15.36 52.92
N GLY A 98 -46.60 -14.73 54.12
CA GLY A 98 -47.60 -14.86 55.16
C GLY A 98 -47.41 -16.07 56.07
N VAL A 99 -46.24 -16.72 56.05
CA VAL A 99 -45.94 -17.90 56.88
C VAL A 99 -45.20 -17.48 58.15
N ALA A 100 -45.81 -17.72 59.32
CA ALA A 100 -45.17 -17.44 60.62
C ALA A 100 -43.83 -18.16 60.76
N ASN A 101 -42.79 -17.40 61.12
CA ASN A 101 -41.40 -17.86 61.20
C ASN A 101 -40.86 -18.50 59.92
N GLY A 102 -41.44 -18.17 58.76
CA GLY A 102 -40.93 -18.59 57.45
C GLY A 102 -39.62 -17.88 57.09
N ASP A 103 -38.91 -18.42 56.10
CA ASP A 103 -37.62 -17.93 55.63
C ASP A 103 -37.72 -17.15 54.30
N ALA A 104 -38.92 -16.95 53.76
CA ALA A 104 -39.10 -16.20 52.52
C ALA A 104 -38.86 -14.69 52.72
N THR A 105 -38.09 -14.09 51.82
CA THR A 105 -37.84 -12.64 51.83
C THR A 105 -38.22 -12.03 50.49
N GLU A 106 -38.72 -10.80 50.53
CA GLU A 106 -39.04 -10.05 49.32
C GLU A 106 -37.75 -9.52 48.69
N ASP A 107 -37.48 -9.89 47.43
CA ASP A 107 -36.35 -9.38 46.67
C ASP A 107 -36.58 -7.93 46.18
N GLN A 108 -35.58 -7.33 45.54
CA GLN A 108 -35.68 -5.94 45.06
C GLN A 108 -36.64 -5.74 43.87
N CYS A 109 -37.24 -6.82 43.36
CA CYS A 109 -38.29 -6.81 42.34
C CYS A 109 -39.69 -7.16 42.91
N GLY A 110 -39.81 -7.34 44.22
CA GLY A 110 -41.06 -7.67 44.87
C GLY A 110 -41.45 -9.15 44.79
N VAL A 111 -40.52 -10.04 44.43
CA VAL A 111 -40.74 -11.49 44.45
C VAL A 111 -40.44 -12.00 45.85
N CYS A 112 -41.40 -12.68 46.45
CA CYS A 112 -41.26 -13.26 47.76
C CYS A 112 -40.98 -14.77 47.68
N ASP A 113 -39.74 -15.17 47.95
CA ASP A 113 -39.36 -16.57 48.12
C ASP A 113 -38.09 -16.73 48.98
N ALA A 114 -37.67 -17.98 49.21
CA ALA A 114 -36.50 -18.33 50.02
C ALA A 114 -35.26 -18.67 49.17
N ASN A 115 -35.30 -18.47 47.85
CA ASN A 115 -34.27 -18.90 46.92
C ASN A 115 -33.40 -17.71 46.47
N PRO A 116 -32.26 -17.43 47.11
CA PRO A 116 -31.43 -16.28 46.74
C PRO A 116 -30.86 -16.35 45.30
N ASP A 117 -30.88 -17.52 44.66
CA ASP A 117 -30.34 -17.71 43.31
C ASP A 117 -31.26 -17.16 42.20
N ASN A 118 -32.55 -16.94 42.48
CA ASN A 118 -33.49 -16.37 41.50
C ASN A 118 -33.78 -14.87 41.73
N ASN A 119 -33.13 -14.26 42.73
CA ASN A 119 -33.24 -12.85 43.00
C ASN A 119 -32.91 -12.05 41.75
N CYS A 120 -33.78 -11.10 41.41
CA CYS A 120 -33.55 -10.27 40.25
C CYS A 120 -32.27 -9.42 40.41
N THR A 121 -31.63 -9.07 39.31
CA THR A 121 -30.47 -8.18 39.27
C THR A 121 -30.83 -6.85 38.61
N GLN A 122 -29.97 -5.85 38.80
CA GLN A 122 -30.09 -4.60 38.08
C GLN A 122 -29.65 -4.77 36.63
N ASP A 123 -30.39 -4.17 35.71
CA ASP A 123 -29.97 -3.96 34.34
C ASP A 123 -28.87 -2.88 34.25
N CYS A 124 -28.36 -2.62 33.04
CA CYS A 124 -27.28 -1.65 32.89
C CYS A 124 -27.68 -0.19 33.23
N ALA A 125 -28.98 0.10 33.35
CA ALA A 125 -29.52 1.40 33.73
C ALA A 125 -29.78 1.52 35.24
N GLY A 126 -29.51 0.44 36.00
CA GLY A 126 -29.74 0.38 37.45
C GLY A 126 -31.17 -0.01 37.84
N THR A 127 -31.99 -0.48 36.89
CA THR A 127 -33.36 -0.92 37.15
C THR A 127 -33.38 -2.40 37.55
N TRP A 128 -33.89 -2.70 38.75
CA TRP A 128 -34.08 -4.08 39.21
C TRP A 128 -35.08 -4.82 38.29
N GLY A 129 -34.67 -5.96 37.74
CA GLY A 129 -35.50 -6.76 36.83
C GLY A 129 -35.74 -6.13 35.45
N GLY A 130 -34.96 -5.12 35.07
CA GLY A 130 -35.03 -4.50 33.75
C GLY A 130 -34.34 -5.32 32.65
N ASP A 131 -34.66 -5.00 31.40
CA ASP A 131 -34.13 -5.69 30.20
C ASP A 131 -33.03 -4.88 29.49
N ALA A 132 -32.57 -3.74 30.05
CA ALA A 132 -31.57 -2.91 29.39
C ALA A 132 -30.19 -3.59 29.40
N ILE A 133 -29.60 -3.70 28.21
CA ILE A 133 -28.29 -4.32 28.00
C ILE A 133 -27.32 -3.28 27.44
N THR A 134 -26.07 -3.39 27.84
CA THR A 134 -24.97 -2.59 27.29
C THR A 134 -24.67 -3.04 25.86
N ASP A 135 -24.61 -2.09 24.94
CA ASP A 135 -24.22 -2.32 23.56
C ASP A 135 -22.70 -2.59 23.43
N ASP A 136 -22.21 -2.89 22.22
CA ASP A 136 -20.79 -3.20 21.98
C ASP A 136 -19.88 -1.97 22.21
N CYS A 137 -20.46 -0.77 22.26
CA CYS A 137 -19.77 0.48 22.58
C CYS A 137 -19.69 0.77 24.09
N GLY A 138 -20.27 -0.09 24.93
CA GLY A 138 -20.32 0.16 26.36
C GLY A 138 -21.46 1.08 26.79
N VAL A 139 -22.43 1.37 25.92
CA VAL A 139 -23.57 2.26 26.20
C VAL A 139 -24.80 1.43 26.57
N CYS A 140 -25.37 1.72 27.74
CA CYS A 140 -26.60 1.06 28.18
C CYS A 140 -27.80 1.44 27.30
N GLY A 141 -28.46 0.45 26.68
CA GLY A 141 -29.57 0.68 25.74
C GLY A 141 -29.15 1.36 24.44
N GLY A 142 -27.86 1.34 24.11
CA GLY A 142 -27.32 1.90 22.87
C GLY A 142 -27.63 1.05 21.64
N ASP A 143 -27.39 1.63 20.46
CA ASP A 143 -27.63 1.03 19.14
C ASP A 143 -26.32 0.79 18.36
N ASN A 144 -25.18 0.70 19.05
CA ASN A 144 -23.85 0.54 18.48
C ASN A 144 -23.32 1.72 17.63
N SER A 145 -24.06 2.81 17.50
CA SER A 145 -23.67 3.93 16.62
C SER A 145 -22.51 4.78 17.16
N SER A 146 -22.34 4.88 18.48
CA SER A 146 -21.36 5.79 19.10
C SER A 146 -19.90 5.38 18.89
N CYS A 147 -19.65 4.11 18.59
CA CYS A 147 -18.32 3.56 18.30
C CYS A 147 -18.28 2.87 16.93
N ALA A 148 -19.27 3.15 16.07
CA ALA A 148 -19.30 2.64 14.73
C ALA A 148 -18.16 3.23 13.89
N ASP A 149 -17.50 2.37 13.12
CA ASP A 149 -16.56 2.78 12.09
C ASP A 149 -17.29 3.43 10.91
N CYS A 150 -16.58 3.86 9.87
CA CYS A 150 -17.23 4.52 8.73
C CYS A 150 -18.20 3.62 7.95
N ALA A 151 -18.14 2.30 8.14
CA ALA A 151 -19.03 1.32 7.52
C ALA A 151 -20.25 1.02 8.40
N GLY A 152 -20.35 1.65 9.58
CA GLY A 152 -21.43 1.45 10.53
C GLY A 152 -21.21 0.25 11.45
N VAL A 153 -19.99 -0.30 11.52
CA VAL A 153 -19.68 -1.47 12.36
C VAL A 153 -19.10 -1.02 13.70
N ALA A 154 -19.77 -1.40 14.79
CA ALA A 154 -19.32 -1.10 16.16
C ALA A 154 -17.89 -1.65 16.39
N ASN A 155 -16.98 -0.79 16.86
CA ASN A 155 -15.57 -1.12 17.06
C ASN A 155 -14.89 -1.71 15.80
N GLY A 156 -15.39 -1.37 14.62
CA GLY A 156 -14.78 -1.76 13.35
C GLY A 156 -13.50 -0.97 13.07
N ASN A 157 -12.71 -1.45 12.11
CA ASN A 157 -11.40 -0.88 11.77
C ASN A 157 -11.45 0.01 10.52
N SER A 158 -12.60 0.13 9.84
CA SER A 158 -12.67 0.90 8.61
C SER A 158 -12.65 2.41 8.88
N TYR A 159 -11.84 3.14 8.12
CA TYR A 159 -11.76 4.60 8.19
C TYR A 159 -12.01 5.21 6.82
N ILE A 160 -12.38 6.49 6.81
CA ILE A 160 -12.51 7.26 5.57
C ILE A 160 -11.10 7.68 5.14
N ASP A 161 -10.67 7.24 3.96
CA ASP A 161 -9.39 7.62 3.37
C ASP A 161 -9.40 9.06 2.81
N GLY A 162 -8.27 9.49 2.23
CA GLY A 162 -8.14 10.82 1.61
C GLY A 162 -9.10 11.10 0.45
N CYS A 163 -9.70 10.06 -0.15
CA CYS A 163 -10.68 10.12 -1.24
C CYS A 163 -12.14 10.00 -0.77
N GLY A 164 -12.39 9.86 0.53
CA GLY A 164 -13.74 9.70 1.04
C GLY A 164 -14.26 8.26 0.98
N VAL A 165 -13.41 7.27 0.66
CA VAL A 165 -13.78 5.86 0.63
C VAL A 165 -13.61 5.27 2.02
N CYS A 166 -14.65 4.56 2.48
CA CYS A 166 -14.63 3.87 3.74
C CYS A 166 -14.18 2.41 3.56
N ASN A 167 -12.97 2.06 4.01
CA ASN A 167 -12.48 0.69 4.03
C ASN A 167 -11.34 0.53 5.09
N ASP A 168 -10.79 -0.68 5.23
CA ASP A 168 -9.62 -0.99 6.06
C ASP A 168 -8.37 -1.35 5.25
N ASN A 169 -8.40 -1.07 3.94
CA ASN A 169 -7.37 -1.48 3.00
C ASN A 169 -6.41 -0.33 2.68
N PHE A 170 -5.36 -0.24 3.48
CA PHE A 170 -4.26 0.72 3.29
C PHE A 170 -3.61 0.69 1.89
N TYR A 171 -3.74 -0.41 1.13
CA TYR A 171 -3.16 -0.51 -0.21
C TYR A 171 -4.00 0.13 -1.32
N ASP A 172 -5.27 0.47 -1.04
CA ASP A 172 -6.17 1.14 -1.97
C ASP A 172 -6.42 2.61 -1.57
N ASP A 173 -5.74 3.08 -0.52
CA ASP A 173 -5.73 4.49 -0.15
C ASP A 173 -5.19 5.27 -1.36
N CYS A 174 -6.07 6.05 -1.98
CA CYS A 174 -5.70 6.84 -3.14
C CYS A 174 -4.53 7.77 -2.78
N ALA A 175 -3.60 7.99 -3.70
CA ALA A 175 -2.53 8.96 -3.48
C ALA A 175 -2.97 10.37 -3.87
N GLN A 176 -2.27 11.38 -3.35
CA GLN A 176 -2.33 12.71 -3.93
C GLN A 176 -1.60 12.72 -5.27
N ASP A 177 -2.22 13.35 -6.26
CA ASP A 177 -1.56 13.71 -7.51
C ASP A 177 -0.52 14.81 -7.28
N CYS A 178 0.24 15.19 -8.31
CA CYS A 178 1.29 16.19 -8.17
C CYS A 178 0.77 17.62 -7.86
N THR A 179 -0.54 17.86 -7.86
CA THR A 179 -1.16 19.11 -7.40
C THR A 179 -1.58 19.08 -5.92
N GLY A 180 -1.42 17.92 -5.27
CA GLY A 180 -1.92 17.69 -3.91
C GLY A 180 -3.39 17.27 -3.85
N THR A 181 -4.00 16.91 -4.98
CA THR A 181 -5.40 16.48 -5.05
C THR A 181 -5.49 14.96 -4.87
N TRP A 182 -6.21 14.50 -3.85
CA TRP A 182 -6.46 13.07 -3.62
C TRP A 182 -7.21 12.43 -4.78
N GLY A 183 -6.67 11.35 -5.35
CA GLY A 183 -7.27 10.63 -6.47
C GLY A 183 -7.33 11.42 -7.78
N GLY A 184 -6.51 12.47 -7.92
CA GLY A 184 -6.39 13.22 -9.15
C GLY A 184 -5.52 12.54 -10.21
N ASP A 185 -5.66 12.97 -11.46
CA ASP A 185 -4.96 12.40 -12.62
C ASP A 185 -3.71 13.21 -13.01
N ALA A 186 -3.34 14.23 -12.24
CA ALA A 186 -2.19 15.08 -12.57
C ALA A 186 -0.86 14.32 -12.38
N LEU A 187 -0.04 14.31 -13.43
CA LEU A 187 1.26 13.64 -13.42
C LEU A 187 2.38 14.64 -13.64
N GLU A 188 3.52 14.40 -13.00
CA GLU A 188 4.74 15.12 -13.34
C GLU A 188 5.19 14.73 -14.76
N ASP A 189 5.59 15.73 -15.54
CA ASP A 189 6.30 15.48 -16.79
C ASP A 189 7.75 15.04 -16.51
N GLN A 190 8.51 14.76 -17.56
CA GLN A 190 9.93 14.39 -17.45
C GLN A 190 10.82 15.49 -16.83
N CYS A 191 10.29 16.71 -16.68
CA CYS A 191 10.96 17.85 -16.06
C CYS A 191 10.58 18.04 -14.59
N GLY A 192 9.78 17.13 -14.01
CA GLY A 192 9.28 17.23 -12.63
C GLY A 192 8.20 18.30 -12.45
N ILE A 193 7.60 18.80 -13.55
CA ILE A 193 6.53 19.79 -13.49
C ILE A 193 5.19 19.09 -13.63
N CYS A 194 4.32 19.33 -12.65
CA CYS A 194 2.97 18.80 -12.65
C CYS A 194 2.15 19.28 -13.85
N ASN A 195 1.62 18.35 -14.65
CA ASN A 195 0.96 18.61 -15.95
C ASN A 195 1.79 19.49 -16.90
N GLY A 196 3.11 19.41 -16.80
CA GLY A 196 4.00 20.12 -17.71
C GLY A 196 3.96 19.56 -19.13
N ASP A 197 4.48 20.34 -20.07
CA ASP A 197 4.56 19.97 -21.49
C ASP A 197 5.81 19.14 -21.84
N GLY A 198 6.67 18.86 -20.85
CA GLY A 198 7.91 18.13 -21.01
C GLY A 198 9.01 18.91 -21.71
N LEU A 199 8.82 20.20 -22.02
CA LEU A 199 9.78 21.02 -22.80
C LEU A 199 10.60 21.97 -21.93
N SER A 200 10.15 22.23 -20.70
CA SER A 200 10.79 23.18 -19.78
C SER A 200 12.23 22.83 -19.38
N CYS A 201 12.61 21.55 -19.52
CA CYS A 201 13.94 21.03 -19.21
C CYS A 201 14.71 20.46 -20.39
N VAL A 202 14.17 20.61 -21.59
CA VAL A 202 14.75 20.07 -22.81
C VAL A 202 15.56 21.16 -23.49
N ALA A 203 16.81 20.86 -23.82
CA ALA A 203 17.71 21.71 -24.57
C ALA A 203 18.19 20.96 -25.82
N ASP A 204 18.62 21.69 -26.84
CA ASP A 204 19.06 21.11 -28.10
C ASP A 204 20.50 21.54 -28.40
N LEU A 205 21.29 20.61 -28.94
CA LEU A 205 22.58 20.92 -29.55
C LEU A 205 22.58 20.43 -31.00
N SER A 206 23.10 21.28 -31.89
CA SER A 206 23.18 20.98 -33.32
C SER A 206 24.46 21.49 -33.95
N LEU A 207 24.90 20.77 -34.97
CA LEU A 207 26.01 21.05 -35.85
C LEU A 207 25.49 21.87 -37.03
N ILE A 208 26.01 23.08 -37.20
CA ILE A 208 25.67 23.94 -38.34
C ILE A 208 26.94 24.48 -39.01
N ASN A 209 26.77 25.02 -40.23
CA ASN A 209 27.82 25.75 -40.96
C ASN A 209 29.18 25.01 -41.02
N PHE A 210 29.15 23.72 -41.34
CA PHE A 210 30.37 22.93 -41.52
C PHE A 210 31.21 23.48 -42.68
N ASN A 211 32.50 23.66 -42.41
CA ASN A 211 33.50 24.03 -43.39
C ASN A 211 34.61 22.97 -43.40
N SER A 212 34.78 22.30 -44.54
CA SER A 212 35.82 21.26 -44.72
C SER A 212 37.25 21.80 -44.56
N ALA A 213 37.44 23.12 -44.59
CA ALA A 213 38.73 23.76 -44.33
C ALA A 213 39.13 23.78 -42.84
N GLY A 214 38.28 23.30 -41.91
CA GLY A 214 38.66 23.09 -40.51
C GLY A 214 37.80 23.79 -39.45
N SER A 215 36.55 24.13 -39.75
CA SER A 215 35.66 24.75 -38.74
C SER A 215 34.23 24.22 -38.78
N ILE A 216 33.59 24.15 -37.61
CA ILE A 216 32.20 23.75 -37.45
C ILE A 216 31.56 24.55 -36.31
N GLU A 217 30.32 24.99 -36.49
CA GLU A 217 29.59 25.78 -35.50
C GLU A 217 28.65 24.90 -34.67
N ILE A 218 28.65 25.13 -33.36
CA ILE A 218 27.73 24.46 -32.42
C ILE A 218 26.63 25.44 -32.08
N TRP A 219 25.41 25.11 -32.50
CA TRP A 219 24.21 25.87 -32.18
C TRP A 219 23.47 25.23 -31.02
N TYR A 220 22.87 26.05 -30.15
CA TYR A 220 22.07 25.56 -29.03
C TYR A 220 20.68 26.20 -29.00
N TYR A 221 19.77 25.50 -28.33
CA TYR A 221 18.55 26.06 -27.74
C TYR A 221 18.44 25.58 -26.30
N ALA A 222 18.10 26.47 -25.36
CA ALA A 222 17.80 26.09 -23.98
C ALA A 222 16.70 26.99 -23.38
N PRO A 223 15.73 26.43 -22.65
CA PRO A 223 14.62 27.18 -22.03
C PRO A 223 15.07 27.99 -20.81
N SER A 224 16.25 27.69 -20.25
CA SER A 224 16.86 28.39 -19.11
C SER A 224 18.35 28.63 -19.34
N PRO A 225 19.00 29.57 -18.63
CA PRO A 225 20.42 29.85 -18.80
C PRO A 225 21.31 28.62 -18.50
N ILE A 226 22.44 28.49 -19.18
CA ILE A 226 23.37 27.37 -19.03
C ILE A 226 24.58 27.83 -18.21
N ALA A 227 24.93 27.09 -17.15
CA ALA A 227 26.08 27.35 -16.28
C ALA A 227 27.35 26.59 -16.69
N GLY A 228 27.20 25.51 -17.44
CA GLY A 228 28.29 24.66 -17.89
C GLY A 228 27.79 23.71 -18.97
N PHE A 229 28.70 23.30 -19.85
CA PHE A 229 28.40 22.30 -20.85
C PHE A 229 29.57 21.34 -21.05
N GLN A 230 29.25 20.10 -21.36
CA GLN A 230 30.21 19.10 -21.80
C GLN A 230 29.54 18.24 -22.87
N PHE A 231 30.23 18.00 -23.97
CA PHE A 231 29.80 17.02 -24.97
C PHE A 231 31.02 16.45 -25.68
N ASP A 232 30.86 15.28 -26.28
CA ASP A 232 31.88 14.66 -27.12
C ASP A 232 31.42 14.76 -28.59
N ILE A 233 32.32 15.15 -29.49
CA ILE A 233 32.08 15.11 -30.94
C ILE A 233 32.92 13.99 -31.56
N THR A 234 32.30 13.19 -32.41
CA THR A 234 32.98 12.09 -33.12
C THR A 234 33.32 12.50 -34.55
N GLY A 235 34.30 11.84 -35.16
CA GLY A 235 34.65 12.04 -36.58
C GLY A 235 35.54 13.24 -36.91
N LEU A 236 35.91 14.05 -35.91
CA LEU A 236 36.85 15.16 -36.06
C LEU A 236 38.00 15.08 -35.05
N GLN A 237 39.20 15.46 -35.47
CA GLN A 237 40.32 15.75 -34.58
C GLN A 237 40.32 17.25 -34.25
N LEU A 238 39.82 17.60 -33.08
CA LEU A 238 39.72 18.99 -32.64
C LEU A 238 41.09 19.58 -32.30
N GLU A 239 41.24 20.88 -32.55
CA GLU A 239 42.43 21.68 -32.24
C GLU A 239 42.12 22.77 -31.22
N SER A 240 41.01 23.49 -31.40
CA SER A 240 40.59 24.56 -30.48
C SER A 240 39.08 24.83 -30.57
N ALA A 241 38.56 25.63 -29.65
CA ALA A 241 37.22 26.18 -29.73
C ALA A 241 37.25 27.67 -29.36
N ALA A 242 36.49 28.51 -30.07
CA ALA A 242 36.40 29.93 -29.77
C ALA A 242 35.11 30.55 -30.33
N GLY A 243 34.80 31.74 -29.85
CA GLY A 243 33.65 32.54 -30.29
C GLY A 243 32.32 32.11 -29.68
N GLY A 244 31.25 32.66 -30.23
CA GLY A 244 29.88 32.42 -29.78
C GLY A 244 29.58 32.97 -28.39
N LEU A 245 28.38 32.62 -27.91
CA LEU A 245 27.86 33.07 -26.63
C LEU A 245 28.67 32.54 -25.44
N ALA A 246 29.37 31.41 -25.58
CA ALA A 246 30.28 30.92 -24.56
C ALA A 246 31.39 31.96 -24.28
N GLN A 247 32.11 32.40 -25.30
CA GLN A 247 33.17 33.39 -25.13
C GLN A 247 32.62 34.76 -24.69
N ASP A 248 31.51 35.20 -25.28
CA ASP A 248 30.87 36.49 -24.93
C ASP A 248 30.43 36.57 -23.47
N ASN A 249 30.07 35.42 -22.86
CA ASN A 249 29.69 35.32 -21.45
C ASN A 249 30.82 34.83 -20.53
N GLY A 250 32.07 34.84 -21.01
CA GLY A 250 33.25 34.56 -20.19
C GLY A 250 33.41 33.09 -19.81
N PHE A 251 33.00 32.17 -20.69
CA PHE A 251 33.31 30.75 -20.57
C PHE A 251 34.68 30.46 -21.16
N TYR A 252 35.41 29.59 -20.47
CA TYR A 252 36.56 28.88 -21.01
C TYR A 252 36.03 27.63 -21.70
N VAL A 253 36.35 27.47 -22.99
CA VAL A 253 35.99 26.29 -23.77
C VAL A 253 37.26 25.53 -24.10
N GLU A 254 37.43 24.37 -23.48
CA GLU A 254 38.56 23.47 -23.67
C GLU A 254 38.14 22.30 -24.56
N VAL A 255 39.03 21.91 -25.47
CA VAL A 255 38.81 20.77 -26.35
C VAL A 255 39.94 19.75 -26.21
N SER A 256 39.62 18.48 -26.47
CA SER A 256 40.61 17.42 -26.61
C SER A 256 40.67 16.94 -28.06
N ASN A 257 41.85 16.48 -28.49
CA ASN A 257 42.01 15.86 -29.81
C ASN A 257 41.11 14.64 -30.03
N ALA A 258 40.58 14.04 -28.96
CA ALA A 258 39.66 12.91 -29.01
C ALA A 258 38.20 13.32 -29.22
N GLY A 259 37.89 14.62 -29.28
CA GLY A 259 36.54 15.13 -29.54
C GLY A 259 35.80 15.70 -28.33
N ARG A 260 36.34 15.56 -27.11
CA ARG A 260 35.73 16.16 -25.92
C ARG A 260 35.74 17.68 -25.96
N VAL A 261 34.61 18.31 -25.66
CA VAL A 261 34.45 19.76 -25.49
C VAL A 261 33.87 20.02 -24.11
N ILE A 262 34.51 20.90 -23.34
CA ILE A 262 34.06 21.31 -22.00
C ILE A 262 34.04 22.84 -21.95
N GLY A 263 32.89 23.40 -21.59
CA GLY A 263 32.70 24.83 -21.36
C GLY A 263 32.32 25.13 -19.92
N PHE A 264 33.09 25.98 -19.25
CA PHE A 264 32.79 26.44 -17.88
C PHE A 264 33.21 27.90 -17.67
N SER A 265 32.57 28.58 -16.72
CA SER A 265 32.95 29.95 -16.32
C SER A 265 33.56 29.99 -14.93
N LEU A 266 34.74 30.59 -14.79
CA LEU A 266 35.40 30.81 -13.48
C LEU A 266 34.82 32.01 -12.71
N SER A 267 34.13 32.93 -13.41
CA SER A 267 33.49 34.11 -12.84
C SER A 267 32.00 33.89 -12.55
N GLY A 268 31.47 32.69 -12.79
CA GLY A 268 30.05 32.39 -12.66
C GLY A 268 29.18 33.02 -13.77
N GLY A 269 29.78 33.30 -14.94
CA GLY A 269 29.04 33.69 -16.12
C GLY A 269 28.03 32.62 -16.53
N LEU A 270 26.92 33.04 -17.14
CA LEU A 270 25.86 32.16 -17.63
C LEU A 270 25.63 32.45 -19.11
N ILE A 271 25.46 31.40 -19.90
CA ILE A 271 24.97 31.51 -21.27
C ILE A 271 23.45 31.71 -21.21
N PRO A 272 22.87 32.70 -21.89
CA PRO A 272 21.46 33.04 -21.74
C PRO A 272 20.52 31.94 -22.25
N ALA A 273 19.29 31.93 -21.74
CA ALA A 273 18.19 31.15 -22.30
C ALA A 273 17.84 31.64 -23.71
N GLY A 274 17.22 30.77 -24.52
CA GLY A 274 16.92 31.00 -25.93
C GLY A 274 17.82 30.16 -26.82
N SER A 275 18.05 30.62 -28.04
CA SER A 275 18.92 29.95 -29.01
C SER A 275 20.02 30.86 -29.52
N GLY A 276 21.12 30.25 -29.96
CA GLY A 276 22.24 30.98 -30.52
C GLY A 276 23.45 30.11 -30.85
N LEU A 277 24.48 30.75 -31.39
CA LEU A 277 25.79 30.13 -31.57
C LEU A 277 26.45 29.95 -30.20
N LEU A 278 26.61 28.69 -29.77
CA LEU A 278 27.28 28.36 -28.51
C LEU A 278 28.78 28.66 -28.60
N THR A 279 29.44 28.04 -29.58
CA THR A 279 30.88 28.16 -29.86
C THR A 279 31.19 27.64 -31.26
N THR A 280 32.34 28.01 -31.82
CA THR A 280 32.89 27.42 -33.05
C THR A 280 34.03 26.48 -32.69
N LEU A 281 34.00 25.25 -33.17
CA LEU A 281 35.08 24.29 -33.03
C LEU A 281 35.97 24.34 -34.26
N TYR A 282 37.28 24.28 -34.04
CA TYR A 282 38.29 24.18 -35.08
C TYR A 282 38.94 22.81 -35.03
N PHE A 283 39.12 22.20 -36.20
CA PHE A 283 39.67 20.86 -36.36
C PHE A 283 40.70 20.84 -37.49
N ASN A 284 41.66 19.92 -37.43
CA ASN A 284 42.70 19.81 -38.44
C ASN A 284 42.59 18.55 -39.30
N GLN A 285 41.81 17.56 -38.86
CA GLN A 285 41.59 16.31 -39.60
C GLN A 285 40.17 15.78 -39.38
N ILE A 286 39.61 15.17 -40.42
CA ILE A 286 38.37 14.40 -40.36
C ILE A 286 38.78 12.93 -40.25
N THR A 287 38.27 12.22 -39.24
CA THR A 287 38.74 10.89 -38.85
C THR A 287 37.72 9.78 -39.11
N ALA A 288 36.47 10.13 -39.42
CA ALA A 288 35.39 9.18 -39.66
C ALA A 288 34.46 9.68 -40.79
N PRO A 289 33.68 8.78 -41.42
CA PRO A 289 32.77 9.15 -42.51
C PRO A 289 31.56 9.97 -42.01
N ILE A 290 31.30 9.99 -40.71
CA ILE A 290 30.22 10.75 -40.10
C ILE A 290 30.75 11.53 -38.90
N THR A 291 30.40 12.81 -38.83
CA THR A 291 30.57 13.65 -37.63
C THR A 291 29.23 13.84 -36.94
N LEU A 292 29.18 13.59 -35.63
CA LEU A 292 28.00 13.79 -34.78
C LEU A 292 28.40 14.12 -33.34
N ILE A 293 27.48 14.74 -32.60
CA ILE A 293 27.59 14.92 -31.14
C ILE A 293 27.12 13.62 -30.47
N ASP A 294 27.89 13.14 -29.50
CA ASP A 294 27.59 11.93 -28.74
C ASP A 294 26.41 12.13 -27.79
N THR A 295 25.68 11.04 -27.47
CA THR A 295 24.45 11.05 -26.67
C THR A 295 24.66 11.46 -25.21
N ASP A 296 25.90 11.44 -24.74
CA ASP A 296 26.28 11.80 -23.37
C ASP A 296 26.52 13.32 -23.19
N ALA A 297 25.90 14.15 -24.03
CA ALA A 297 25.95 15.59 -23.90
C ALA A 297 25.26 16.06 -22.61
N VAL A 298 25.93 16.94 -21.87
CA VAL A 298 25.49 17.49 -20.60
C VAL A 298 25.47 19.01 -20.68
N LEU A 299 24.31 19.60 -20.41
CA LEU A 299 24.16 21.03 -20.14
C LEU A 299 23.64 21.20 -18.71
N VAL A 300 24.20 22.16 -17.96
CA VAL A 300 23.94 22.31 -16.51
C VAL A 300 23.15 23.59 -16.22
N TYR A 301 22.15 23.50 -15.35
CA TYR A 301 21.38 24.66 -14.87
C TYR A 301 22.19 25.58 -13.95
N PRO A 302 21.77 26.85 -13.80
CA PRO A 302 22.35 27.77 -12.81
C PRO A 302 22.11 27.23 -11.40
N GLY A 303 23.18 26.95 -10.66
CA GLY A 303 23.11 26.34 -9.32
C GLY A 303 23.60 24.90 -9.25
N GLY A 304 23.83 24.24 -10.39
CA GLY A 304 24.54 22.96 -10.48
C GLY A 304 23.81 21.74 -9.91
N SER A 305 22.53 21.86 -9.52
CA SER A 305 21.73 20.75 -9.01
C SER A 305 21.19 19.84 -10.11
N ASP A 306 20.89 20.41 -11.28
CA ASP A 306 20.14 19.72 -12.34
C ASP A 306 20.82 19.86 -13.70
N GLN A 307 20.49 18.94 -14.61
CA GLN A 307 20.95 18.90 -16.00
C GLN A 307 19.76 18.98 -16.95
N PHE A 308 19.96 19.59 -18.11
CA PHE A 308 18.96 19.54 -19.18
C PHE A 308 18.93 18.16 -19.82
N ILE A 309 17.77 17.77 -20.34
CA ILE A 309 17.66 16.67 -21.31
C ILE A 309 18.11 17.24 -22.66
N VAL A 310 19.20 16.72 -23.23
CA VAL A 310 19.79 17.28 -24.46
C VAL A 310 19.38 16.46 -25.68
N ASN A 311 18.66 17.07 -26.63
CA ASN A 311 18.43 16.46 -27.94
C ASN A 311 19.58 16.80 -28.89
N LEU A 312 19.87 15.84 -29.78
CA LEU A 312 20.94 15.93 -30.76
C LEU A 312 20.35 15.68 -32.14
N GLU A 313 20.27 16.73 -32.96
CA GLU A 313 19.45 16.71 -34.19
C GLU A 313 20.27 16.66 -35.49
N SER A 314 21.59 16.52 -35.42
CA SER A 314 22.44 16.74 -36.59
C SER A 314 23.62 15.77 -36.68
N SER A 315 23.84 15.26 -37.89
CA SER A 315 25.08 14.60 -38.28
C SER A 315 25.53 15.11 -39.65
N ILE A 316 26.84 15.05 -39.90
CA ILE A 316 27.44 15.43 -41.19
C ILE A 316 28.04 14.16 -41.79
N ASN A 317 27.62 13.82 -43.00
CA ASN A 317 28.18 12.71 -43.76
C ASN A 317 29.28 13.23 -44.70
N HIS A 318 30.50 12.75 -44.51
CA HIS A 318 31.69 13.10 -45.29
C HIS A 318 31.92 12.17 -46.50
N GLY A 319 31.16 11.09 -46.62
CA GLY A 319 31.32 10.11 -47.68
C GLY A 319 32.52 9.20 -47.45
N GLN A 320 33.26 8.90 -48.51
CA GLN A 320 34.51 8.13 -48.43
C GLN A 320 35.70 9.08 -48.61
N PRO A 321 36.81 8.84 -47.89
CA PRO A 321 38.02 9.59 -48.13
C PRO A 321 38.60 9.25 -49.51
N ASP A 322 39.50 10.11 -49.97
CA ASP A 322 40.31 9.85 -51.15
C ASP A 322 41.27 8.66 -50.95
N CYS A 323 42.04 8.29 -51.97
CA CYS A 323 42.92 7.12 -51.88
C CYS A 323 44.09 7.29 -50.90
N LEU A 324 44.36 8.51 -50.41
CA LEU A 324 45.32 8.78 -49.32
C LEU A 324 44.67 8.75 -47.94
N GLY A 325 43.35 8.49 -47.87
CA GLY A 325 42.60 8.51 -46.62
C GLY A 325 42.21 9.91 -46.17
N VAL A 326 42.27 10.92 -47.05
CA VAL A 326 41.91 12.31 -46.74
C VAL A 326 40.48 12.59 -47.22
N TYR A 327 39.60 12.98 -46.30
CA TYR A 327 38.24 13.42 -46.65
C TYR A 327 38.28 14.77 -47.36
N TYR A 328 37.48 14.91 -48.43
CA TYR A 328 37.49 16.06 -49.33
C TYR A 328 38.86 16.35 -49.98
N GLY A 329 39.76 15.37 -49.96
CA GLY A 329 41.03 15.42 -50.69
C GLY A 329 40.83 15.16 -52.18
N GLY A 330 41.84 15.52 -52.97
CA GLY A 330 41.85 15.39 -54.43
C GLY A 330 42.58 14.17 -54.96
N ALA A 331 43.09 13.28 -54.09
CA ALA A 331 43.89 12.16 -54.54
C ALA A 331 43.04 11.07 -55.21
N PHE A 332 43.52 10.51 -56.30
CA PHE A 332 42.83 9.43 -57.00
C PHE A 332 43.79 8.33 -57.42
N LEU A 333 43.25 7.13 -57.65
CA LEU A 333 44.02 6.04 -58.25
C LEU A 333 44.19 6.33 -59.74
N ASN A 334 45.45 6.43 -60.19
CA ASN A 334 45.75 6.50 -61.61
C ASN A 334 45.61 5.12 -62.28
N ALA A 335 46.04 4.98 -63.55
CA ALA A 335 45.90 3.73 -64.28
C ALA A 335 46.81 2.58 -63.76
N CYS A 336 47.86 2.91 -63.02
CA CYS A 336 48.73 1.94 -62.34
C CYS A 336 48.21 1.48 -60.97
N ASP A 337 46.98 1.86 -60.59
CA ASP A 337 46.47 1.69 -59.23
C ASP A 337 47.36 2.37 -58.16
N VAL A 338 48.09 3.42 -58.52
CA VAL A 338 48.87 4.24 -57.60
C VAL A 338 48.05 5.47 -57.22
N CYS A 339 47.99 5.77 -55.93
CA CYS A 339 47.30 6.94 -55.43
C CYS A 339 48.15 8.19 -55.64
N VAL A 340 47.64 9.14 -56.43
CA VAL A 340 48.34 10.38 -56.81
C VAL A 340 47.44 11.59 -56.69
N GLU A 341 48.06 12.78 -56.54
CA GLU A 341 47.36 14.06 -56.68
C GLU A 341 47.29 14.47 -58.16
N GLU A 342 46.30 15.28 -58.52
CA GLU A 342 46.13 15.80 -59.87
C GLU A 342 47.40 16.50 -60.37
N GLY A 343 47.97 16.00 -61.47
CA GLY A 343 49.20 16.53 -62.07
C GLY A 343 50.52 15.86 -61.62
N THR A 344 50.46 14.77 -60.85
CA THR A 344 51.64 13.96 -60.54
C THR A 344 52.07 13.14 -61.77
N ILE A 345 53.34 13.27 -62.19
CA ILE A 345 53.96 12.46 -63.25
C ILE A 345 54.73 11.31 -62.58
N ILE A 346 54.45 10.06 -62.95
CA ILE A 346 55.23 8.90 -62.53
C ILE A 346 56.11 8.48 -63.70
N ASP A 347 57.38 8.87 -63.65
CA ASP A 347 58.40 8.59 -64.66
C ASP A 347 59.44 7.62 -64.05
N GLU A 348 59.14 6.32 -64.07
CA GLU A 348 60.02 5.27 -63.54
C GLU A 348 61.21 5.00 -64.47
N ASP A 349 61.09 5.26 -65.78
CA ASP A 349 62.13 4.97 -66.77
C ASP A 349 63.01 6.20 -67.15
N GLY A 350 62.61 7.40 -66.74
CA GLY A 350 63.34 8.66 -66.86
C GLY A 350 63.20 9.34 -68.22
N ASP A 351 62.18 9.01 -69.01
CA ASP A 351 61.94 9.56 -70.33
C ASP A 351 61.16 10.89 -70.34
N GLY A 352 60.59 11.26 -69.19
CA GLY A 352 59.83 12.49 -68.98
C GLY A 352 58.34 12.40 -69.33
N GLU A 353 57.84 11.21 -69.67
CA GLU A 353 56.42 10.91 -69.83
C GLU A 353 55.86 10.20 -68.57
N ASP A 354 54.54 10.15 -68.43
CA ASP A 354 53.90 9.46 -67.30
C ASP A 354 53.68 7.98 -67.66
N ASP A 355 54.50 7.09 -67.09
CA ASP A 355 54.43 5.63 -67.25
C ASP A 355 53.09 5.03 -66.79
N CYS A 356 52.33 5.82 -66.03
CA CYS A 356 51.02 5.47 -65.52
C CYS A 356 49.86 6.11 -66.27
N TRP A 357 50.14 6.69 -67.44
CA TRP A 357 49.15 7.07 -68.42
C TRP A 357 48.80 5.85 -69.28
N LEU A 358 47.52 5.45 -69.33
CA LEU A 358 47.07 4.44 -70.30
C LEU A 358 47.40 4.93 -71.71
N ASP A 359 48.23 4.19 -72.45
CA ASP A 359 48.40 4.37 -73.90
C ASP A 359 47.02 4.64 -74.52
N ALA A 360 46.91 5.61 -75.42
CA ALA A 360 45.61 6.02 -75.98
C ALA A 360 44.83 4.85 -76.65
N ASP A 361 45.52 3.75 -76.99
CA ASP A 361 44.93 2.50 -77.50
C ASP A 361 44.29 1.59 -76.42
N GLU A 362 44.55 1.82 -75.12
CA GLU A 362 43.97 1.06 -74.00
C GLU A 362 42.79 1.77 -73.30
N ILE A 363 42.58 3.07 -73.56
CA ILE A 363 41.42 3.81 -73.06
C ILE A 363 40.16 3.35 -73.82
N PRO A 364 39.14 2.81 -73.13
CA PRO A 364 37.89 2.44 -73.78
C PRO A 364 37.20 3.69 -74.36
N ASP A 365 36.84 3.69 -75.64
CA ASP A 365 36.09 4.82 -76.23
C ASP A 365 34.66 4.96 -75.67
N ILE A 366 34.12 3.88 -75.12
CA ILE A 366 32.70 3.77 -74.74
C ILE A 366 32.51 3.09 -73.40
N PHE A 367 31.57 3.64 -72.62
CA PHE A 367 31.08 3.00 -71.39
C PHE A 367 30.35 1.72 -71.75
N THR A 368 30.84 0.57 -71.27
CA THR A 368 30.29 -0.74 -71.64
C THR A 368 30.17 -1.66 -70.44
N LEU A 369 29.19 -2.57 -70.53
CA LEU A 369 28.99 -3.68 -69.61
C LEU A 369 28.84 -4.92 -70.49
N SER A 370 29.70 -5.91 -70.30
CA SER A 370 29.71 -7.15 -71.08
C SER A 370 28.76 -8.19 -70.51
N GLN A 371 28.48 -9.24 -71.27
CA GLN A 371 27.73 -10.39 -70.74
C GLN A 371 28.60 -11.12 -69.72
N ASN A 372 28.02 -11.51 -68.57
CA ASN A 372 28.74 -12.31 -67.58
C ASN A 372 29.12 -13.70 -68.13
N TYR A 373 30.25 -14.25 -67.67
CA TYR A 373 30.75 -15.57 -68.03
C TYR A 373 31.20 -16.36 -66.78
N PRO A 374 30.76 -17.62 -66.63
CA PRO A 374 29.73 -18.29 -67.43
C PRO A 374 28.34 -17.66 -67.23
N ASN A 375 27.43 -17.84 -68.19
CA ASN A 375 25.99 -17.53 -68.06
C ASN A 375 25.16 -18.58 -68.82
N PRO A 376 24.36 -19.44 -68.16
CA PRO A 376 24.07 -19.49 -66.71
C PRO A 376 25.28 -19.80 -65.83
N PHE A 377 25.21 -19.46 -64.53
CA PHE A 377 26.29 -19.69 -63.57
C PHE A 377 25.84 -20.34 -62.25
N ASN A 378 26.77 -21.04 -61.60
CA ASN A 378 26.58 -21.66 -60.28
C ASN A 378 27.91 -21.78 -59.51
N PRO A 379 28.08 -21.16 -58.32
CA PRO A 379 27.42 -19.93 -57.85
C PRO A 379 28.22 -18.67 -58.25
N VAL A 380 29.34 -18.81 -58.96
CA VAL A 380 30.25 -17.70 -59.31
C VAL A 380 30.24 -17.42 -60.81
N SER A 381 30.25 -16.13 -61.17
CA SER A 381 30.45 -15.65 -62.54
C SER A 381 31.31 -14.40 -62.53
N PHE A 382 31.81 -13.97 -63.69
CA PHE A 382 32.57 -12.75 -63.87
C PHE A 382 31.88 -11.88 -64.91
N ILE A 383 31.89 -10.56 -64.73
CA ILE A 383 31.34 -9.60 -65.69
C ILE A 383 32.36 -8.51 -65.95
N ASP A 384 32.66 -8.29 -67.22
CA ASP A 384 33.59 -7.25 -67.63
C ASP A 384 32.84 -5.95 -67.91
N TYR A 385 33.46 -4.82 -67.63
CA TYR A 385 32.94 -3.49 -67.95
C TYR A 385 34.10 -2.55 -68.25
N ALA A 386 33.81 -1.48 -69.00
CA ALA A 386 34.83 -0.53 -69.43
C ALA A 386 34.35 0.90 -69.25
N LEU A 387 35.25 1.77 -68.80
CA LEU A 387 35.01 3.17 -68.48
C LEU A 387 35.86 4.08 -69.39
N PRO A 388 35.25 5.00 -70.15
CA PRO A 388 35.96 5.97 -70.98
C PRO A 388 36.49 7.17 -70.20
N ASN A 389 35.91 7.46 -69.03
CA ASN A 389 36.35 8.50 -68.11
C ASN A 389 36.20 7.97 -66.69
N SER A 390 37.04 8.45 -65.78
CA SER A 390 36.91 8.10 -64.35
C SER A 390 35.57 8.60 -63.80
N ASP A 391 34.90 7.75 -63.03
CA ASP A 391 33.54 8.03 -62.52
C ASP A 391 33.27 7.24 -61.24
N TYR A 392 32.31 7.71 -60.46
CA TYR A 392 31.76 6.97 -59.33
C TYR A 392 30.70 6.01 -59.83
N LEU A 393 30.93 4.71 -59.63
CA LEU A 393 30.05 3.66 -60.12
C LEU A 393 29.27 2.99 -59.00
N THR A 394 28.04 2.59 -59.33
CA THR A 394 27.24 1.71 -58.49
C THR A 394 26.85 0.47 -59.29
N MET A 395 27.11 -0.74 -58.76
CA MET A 395 26.72 -2.00 -59.39
C MET A 395 25.73 -2.77 -58.52
N ASN A 396 24.55 -3.04 -59.06
CA ASN A 396 23.45 -3.71 -58.38
C ASN A 396 23.05 -5.01 -59.08
N ILE A 397 22.62 -6.00 -58.31
CA ILE A 397 21.82 -7.13 -58.79
C ILE A 397 20.36 -6.82 -58.46
N ILE A 398 19.51 -6.79 -59.48
CA ILE A 398 18.08 -6.50 -59.37
C ILE A 398 17.24 -7.67 -59.88
N ASP A 399 16.01 -7.79 -59.35
CA ASP A 399 15.02 -8.74 -59.86
C ASP A 399 14.28 -8.23 -61.10
N ILE A 400 13.36 -9.04 -61.63
CA ILE A 400 12.54 -8.69 -62.80
C ILE A 400 11.56 -7.53 -62.53
N GLN A 401 11.32 -7.18 -61.26
CA GLN A 401 10.52 -6.03 -60.84
C GLN A 401 11.37 -4.78 -60.59
N GLY A 402 12.69 -4.85 -60.79
CA GLY A 402 13.63 -3.74 -60.59
C GLY A 402 14.02 -3.51 -59.13
N ARG A 403 13.68 -4.42 -58.21
CA ARG A 403 14.08 -4.30 -56.80
C ARG A 403 15.54 -4.66 -56.65
N ILE A 404 16.30 -3.83 -55.94
CA ILE A 404 17.70 -4.09 -55.60
C ILE A 404 17.75 -5.25 -54.60
N LEU A 405 18.31 -6.37 -55.04
CA LEU A 405 18.50 -7.56 -54.21
C LEU A 405 19.87 -7.56 -53.53
N LYS A 406 20.88 -7.01 -54.21
CA LYS A 406 22.25 -6.94 -53.70
C LYS A 406 22.98 -5.79 -54.36
N ASN A 407 23.61 -4.94 -53.56
CA ASN A 407 24.61 -4.00 -54.06
C ASN A 407 25.98 -4.72 -54.04
N ILE A 408 26.68 -4.72 -55.17
CA ILE A 408 28.03 -5.28 -55.28
C ILE A 408 29.05 -4.23 -54.83
N PHE A 409 28.87 -2.99 -55.25
CA PHE A 409 29.53 -1.80 -54.70
C PHE A 409 28.66 -0.56 -54.94
N TYR A 410 28.78 0.43 -54.07
CA TYR A 410 28.00 1.66 -54.07
C TYR A 410 28.95 2.86 -54.13
N GLU A 411 28.69 3.80 -55.05
CA GLU A 411 29.48 5.01 -55.27
C GLU A 411 30.99 4.77 -55.15
N LYS A 412 31.47 3.74 -55.85
CA LYS A 412 32.88 3.37 -55.84
C LYS A 412 33.59 4.04 -57.00
N TYR A 413 34.61 4.84 -56.69
CA TYR A 413 35.48 5.45 -57.69
C TYR A 413 36.18 4.38 -58.52
N HIS A 414 36.13 4.51 -59.84
CA HIS A 414 36.94 3.74 -60.78
C HIS A 414 37.61 4.71 -61.75
N SER A 415 38.90 4.49 -61.99
CA SER A 415 39.65 5.20 -63.02
C SER A 415 39.17 4.83 -64.43
N VAL A 416 39.69 5.52 -65.45
CA VAL A 416 39.47 5.13 -66.85
C VAL A 416 40.12 3.76 -67.08
N GLY A 417 39.44 2.85 -67.78
CA GLY A 417 40.00 1.50 -68.02
C GLY A 417 38.96 0.38 -68.13
N LYS A 418 39.47 -0.86 -68.18
CA LYS A 418 38.68 -2.10 -68.25
C LYS A 418 38.77 -2.86 -66.94
N TYR A 419 37.63 -3.35 -66.46
CA TYR A 419 37.51 -4.01 -65.17
C TYR A 419 36.75 -5.33 -65.29
N THR A 420 37.06 -6.29 -64.42
CA THR A 420 36.33 -7.55 -64.28
C THR A 420 35.79 -7.67 -62.86
N GLN A 421 34.46 -7.70 -62.71
CA GLN A 421 33.80 -7.88 -61.42
C GLN A 421 33.39 -9.34 -61.20
N LYS A 422 33.78 -9.91 -60.07
CA LYS A 422 33.30 -11.21 -59.61
C LYS A 422 31.88 -11.08 -59.05
N ILE A 423 30.99 -11.94 -59.51
CA ILE A 423 29.58 -12.05 -59.09
C ILE A 423 29.39 -13.33 -58.29
N ASN A 424 28.86 -13.18 -57.07
CA ASN A 424 28.55 -14.31 -56.19
C ASN A 424 27.04 -14.43 -55.97
N GLY A 425 26.47 -15.49 -56.53
CA GLY A 425 25.04 -15.82 -56.50
C GLY A 425 24.64 -16.83 -55.43
N THR A 426 25.49 -17.15 -54.45
CA THR A 426 25.15 -18.11 -53.37
C THR A 426 23.83 -17.76 -52.67
N ASP A 427 23.57 -16.48 -52.46
CA ASP A 427 22.38 -15.96 -51.77
C ASP A 427 21.15 -15.84 -52.68
N LEU A 428 21.31 -16.09 -53.98
CA LEU A 428 20.24 -15.99 -54.97
C LEU A 428 19.61 -17.36 -55.22
N LYS A 429 18.30 -17.39 -55.51
CA LYS A 429 17.62 -18.61 -55.96
C LYS A 429 17.87 -18.81 -57.46
N SER A 430 17.71 -20.04 -57.97
CA SER A 430 17.74 -20.27 -59.42
C SER A 430 16.69 -19.40 -60.11
N GLY A 431 17.09 -18.65 -61.13
CA GLY A 431 16.23 -17.63 -61.72
C GLY A 431 16.96 -16.64 -62.60
N ILE A 432 16.19 -15.70 -63.14
CA ILE A 432 16.67 -14.61 -64.01
C ILE A 432 16.79 -13.35 -63.15
N TYR A 433 17.94 -12.68 -63.27
CA TYR A 433 18.23 -11.40 -62.61
C TYR A 433 18.87 -10.45 -63.62
N PHE A 434 19.05 -9.19 -63.22
CA PHE A 434 19.79 -8.22 -64.00
C PHE A 434 20.91 -7.63 -63.16
N ILE A 435 22.10 -7.52 -63.74
CA ILE A 435 23.16 -6.66 -63.22
C ILE A 435 22.95 -5.29 -63.83
N GLN A 436 22.89 -4.26 -63.00
CA GLN A 436 22.81 -2.86 -63.39
C GLN A 436 24.11 -2.17 -62.96
N LEU A 437 24.77 -1.49 -63.90
CA LEU A 437 25.94 -0.65 -63.65
C LEU A 437 25.54 0.80 -63.92
N ILE A 438 25.66 1.64 -62.90
CA ILE A 438 25.26 3.05 -62.89
C ILE A 438 26.54 3.89 -62.80
N SER A 439 26.63 4.89 -63.66
CA SER A 439 27.63 5.96 -63.69
C SER A 439 26.90 7.30 -63.53
N SER A 440 27.62 8.41 -63.33
CA SER A 440 27.03 9.75 -63.21
C SER A 440 26.10 10.12 -64.39
N ASN A 441 26.39 9.61 -65.59
CA ASN A 441 25.66 9.95 -66.82
C ASN A 441 24.99 8.75 -67.52
N ASN A 442 25.28 7.51 -67.12
CA ASN A 442 24.85 6.32 -67.85
C ASN A 442 24.34 5.20 -66.92
N ILE A 443 23.38 4.43 -67.42
CA ILE A 443 22.90 3.21 -66.76
C ILE A 443 22.93 2.07 -67.77
N LEU A 444 23.73 1.04 -67.52
CA LEU A 444 23.79 -0.17 -68.32
C LEU A 444 23.22 -1.34 -67.54
N SER A 445 22.60 -2.31 -68.24
CA SER A 445 22.07 -3.50 -67.60
C SER A 445 22.29 -4.76 -68.44
N LYS A 446 22.58 -5.88 -67.78
CA LYS A 446 22.74 -7.20 -68.40
C LYS A 446 21.98 -8.27 -67.65
N LYS A 447 21.25 -9.09 -68.41
CA LYS A 447 20.53 -10.24 -67.89
C LYS A 447 21.52 -11.33 -67.49
N ILE A 448 21.37 -11.85 -66.28
CA ILE A 448 22.16 -12.96 -65.75
C ILE A 448 21.22 -14.10 -65.32
N ILE A 449 21.68 -15.35 -65.41
CA ILE A 449 20.90 -16.53 -65.08
C ILE A 449 21.64 -17.34 -64.03
N VAL A 450 21.05 -17.47 -62.85
CA VAL A 450 21.59 -18.30 -61.75
C VAL A 450 21.00 -19.70 -61.86
N LEU A 451 21.85 -20.72 -61.86
CA LEU A 451 21.48 -22.13 -61.72
C LEU A 451 21.94 -22.61 -60.34
N LYS A 452 21.13 -23.39 -59.62
CA LYS A 452 21.58 -24.08 -58.41
C LYS A 452 21.59 -25.57 -58.66
#